data_AF-A0A6C2TZ62-F1
#
_entry.id   AF-A0A6C2TZ62-F1
#
_cell.length_a   1.000
_cell.length_b   1.000
_cell.length_c   1.000
_cell.angle_alpha   90.00
_cell.angle_beta   90.00
_cell.angle_gamma   90.00
#
_symmetry.space_group_name_H-M   'P 1'
#
loop_
_entity.id
_entity.type
_entity.pdbx_description
1 polymer ?
#
loop_
_entity_poly.entity_id
_entity_poly.type
_entity_poly.pdbx_seq_one_letter_code
_entity_poly.pdbx_strand_id
1 'polypeptide(L)'
;MSYDPFADALAPFAGWNLAATYDRYYALFDLIIYCTIFIALCQAVFGTRFRGRPGKALATALGIMLGTGLAISEAQFGWNLRMAGGLAAIIMLILFGLLLFHLLHQLGMKWDTAALVAYIIIYLLTAGIYPKVLRDAPALVLIAAIAFLVCTWKLIMRLWPHGKPGNDAGFVAMLDRKREKSEVKQIAKTQGRELPEAQKEDRRIEKTLKGLKTELEHSNPDFKEVAQATAAIAHKTDDVIRTLDKVRIMDRRLRNFDWHELQQLREYCKELGEDDRKKLQQQILLERKKILEEHAIEQMLKTAETRHRELRRQIDTVATHAQAQSQPQTLSAVVTALRMEQQLNGELKQIKKAERKLKSLTRLKLKDEKKVAKQQEIKFHR
;
A
#
# COMPACT_ATOMS: atom_id res chain seq x y z
N MET A 1 54.51 18.06 -15.12
CA MET A 1 53.23 18.50 -15.71
C MET A 1 52.18 17.49 -15.31
N SER A 2 51.26 17.85 -14.41
CA SER A 2 50.18 16.95 -13.98
C SER A 2 49.11 16.91 -15.05
N TYR A 3 48.93 15.75 -15.69
CA TYR A 3 47.82 15.50 -16.61
C TYR A 3 46.53 15.50 -15.77
N ASP A 4 45.62 16.45 -16.00
CA ASP A 4 44.33 16.49 -15.31
C ASP A 4 43.36 15.59 -16.09
N PRO A 5 43.05 14.38 -15.59
CA PRO A 5 42.24 13.40 -16.32
C PRO A 5 40.79 13.85 -16.52
N PHE A 6 40.37 14.96 -15.90
CA PHE A 6 39.04 15.54 -16.07
C PHE A 6 38.98 16.61 -17.17
N ALA A 7 40.11 17.06 -17.71
CA ALA A 7 40.16 18.08 -18.74
C ALA A 7 39.46 17.64 -20.04
N ASP A 8 39.64 16.38 -20.44
CA ASP A 8 39.00 15.83 -21.65
C ASP A 8 37.51 15.51 -21.44
N ALA A 9 37.10 15.15 -20.22
CA ALA A 9 35.70 14.85 -19.90
C ALA A 9 34.80 16.09 -19.90
N LEU A 10 35.37 17.27 -19.61
CA LEU A 10 34.68 18.56 -19.63
C LEU A 10 34.93 19.36 -20.91
N ALA A 11 35.70 18.83 -21.87
CA ALA A 11 35.98 19.45 -23.16
C ALA A 11 34.73 19.95 -23.92
N PRO A 12 33.56 19.27 -23.91
CA PRO A 12 32.34 19.77 -24.55
C PRO A 12 31.78 21.04 -23.91
N PHE A 13 32.13 21.30 -22.64
CA PHE A 13 31.69 22.46 -21.86
C PHE A 13 32.79 23.52 -21.72
N ALA A 14 33.97 23.32 -22.31
CA ALA A 14 35.10 24.25 -22.22
C ALA A 14 34.78 25.65 -22.80
N GLY A 15 33.84 25.73 -23.74
CA GLY A 15 33.32 27.00 -24.27
C GLY A 15 32.17 27.62 -23.45
N TRP A 16 31.64 26.90 -22.47
CA TRP A 16 30.52 27.33 -21.64
C TRP A 16 31.04 28.07 -20.41
N ASN A 17 31.24 29.37 -20.56
CA ASN A 17 31.55 30.24 -19.43
C ASN A 17 30.29 30.44 -18.58
N LEU A 18 30.08 29.55 -17.61
CA LEU A 18 28.96 29.58 -16.68
C LEU A 18 28.90 30.91 -15.92
N ALA A 19 30.07 31.48 -15.57
CA ALA A 19 30.14 32.77 -14.90
C ALA A 19 29.61 33.89 -15.81
N ALA A 20 30.01 33.92 -17.09
CA ALA A 20 29.52 34.91 -18.05
C ALA A 20 28.01 34.74 -18.35
N THR A 21 27.51 33.51 -18.31
CA THR A 21 26.08 33.21 -18.50
C THR A 21 25.27 33.65 -17.29
N TYR A 22 25.76 33.40 -16.08
CA TYR A 22 25.15 33.92 -14.85
C TYR A 22 25.19 35.45 -14.84
N ASP A 23 26.31 36.09 -15.20
CA ASP A 23 26.41 37.56 -15.28
C ASP A 23 25.37 38.17 -16.23
N ARG A 24 25.05 37.48 -17.32
CA ARG A 24 24.04 37.93 -18.29
C ARG A 24 22.61 37.71 -17.82
N TYR A 25 22.36 36.69 -16.98
CA TYR A 25 21.01 36.24 -16.61
C TYR A 25 20.78 36.17 -15.09
N TYR A 26 21.56 36.88 -14.28
CA TYR A 26 21.55 36.76 -12.82
C TYR A 26 20.13 36.93 -12.24
N ALA A 27 19.39 37.93 -12.72
CA ALA A 27 18.02 38.20 -12.28
C ALA A 27 17.06 37.00 -12.47
N LEU A 28 17.25 36.21 -13.53
CA LEU A 28 16.46 35.01 -13.77
C LEU A 28 16.84 33.89 -12.79
N PHE A 29 18.13 33.69 -12.56
CA PHE A 29 18.63 32.70 -11.61
C PHE A 29 18.19 33.04 -10.18
N ASP A 30 18.33 34.29 -9.76
CA ASP A 30 17.96 34.75 -8.43
C ASP A 30 16.44 34.64 -8.22
N LEU A 31 15.62 34.95 -9.24
CA LEU A 31 14.18 34.71 -9.22
C LEU A 31 13.82 33.23 -9.01
N ILE A 32 14.47 32.31 -9.74
CA ILE A 32 14.24 30.85 -9.60
C ILE A 32 14.61 30.40 -8.18
N ILE A 33 15.74 30.86 -7.67
CA ILE A 33 16.23 30.54 -6.33
C ILE A 33 15.23 31.02 -5.28
N TYR A 34 14.83 32.30 -5.33
CA TYR A 34 13.87 32.84 -4.38
C TYR A 34 12.52 32.14 -4.44
N CYS A 35 12.00 31.88 -5.64
CA CYS A 35 10.75 31.14 -5.80
C CYS A 35 10.86 29.75 -5.16
N THR A 36 11.95 29.03 -5.39
CA THR A 36 12.16 27.70 -4.81
C THR A 36 12.20 27.73 -3.28
N ILE A 37 12.94 28.69 -2.70
CA ILE A 37 13.04 28.87 -1.24
C ILE A 37 11.67 29.18 -0.65
N PHE A 38 10.96 30.17 -1.20
CA PHE A 38 9.68 30.59 -0.64
C PHE A 38 8.59 29.56 -0.88
N ILE A 39 8.60 28.81 -1.99
CA ILE A 39 7.68 27.68 -2.18
C ILE A 39 7.91 26.62 -1.10
N ALA A 40 9.17 26.25 -0.83
CA ALA A 40 9.50 25.27 0.21
C ALA A 40 9.07 25.75 1.60
N LEU A 41 9.35 27.02 1.92
CA LEU A 41 8.97 27.63 3.20
C LEU A 41 7.44 27.69 3.37
N CYS A 42 6.73 28.17 2.35
CA CYS A 42 5.27 28.21 2.37
C CYS A 42 4.67 26.81 2.47
N GLN A 43 5.23 25.80 1.81
CA GLN A 43 4.77 24.42 1.95
C GLN A 43 5.04 23.84 3.34
N ALA A 44 6.16 24.19 3.97
CA ALA A 44 6.46 23.76 5.34
C ALA A 44 5.49 24.39 6.37
N VAL A 45 5.23 25.69 6.25
CA VAL A 45 4.35 26.44 7.16
C VAL A 45 2.88 26.09 6.91
N PHE A 46 2.41 26.17 5.67
CA PHE A 46 0.99 26.01 5.32
C PHE A 46 0.59 24.57 5.02
N GLY A 47 1.52 23.67 4.69
CA GLY A 47 1.21 22.28 4.36
C GLY A 47 0.62 21.49 5.53
N THR A 48 0.90 21.91 6.77
CA THR A 48 0.28 21.33 7.97
C THR A 48 -1.16 21.77 8.16
N ARG A 49 -1.48 23.04 7.82
CA ARG A 49 -2.80 23.66 8.03
C ARG A 49 -3.77 23.45 6.87
N PHE A 50 -3.28 23.46 5.64
CA PHE A 50 -4.07 23.25 4.43
C PHE A 50 -3.63 21.96 3.74
N ARG A 51 -4.25 20.84 4.12
CA ARG A 51 -3.95 19.53 3.53
C ARG A 51 -4.61 19.37 2.16
N GLY A 52 -3.93 18.66 1.26
CA GLY A 52 -4.45 18.29 -0.06
C GLY A 52 -3.91 19.12 -1.22
N ARG A 53 -4.41 18.86 -2.44
CA ARG A 53 -3.99 19.52 -3.68
C ARG A 53 -4.18 21.06 -3.66
N PRO A 54 -5.32 21.60 -3.17
CA PRO A 54 -5.52 23.05 -3.14
C PRO A 54 -4.52 23.77 -2.22
N GLY A 55 -4.20 23.17 -1.06
CA GLY A 55 -3.22 23.75 -0.12
C GLY A 55 -1.81 23.80 -0.70
N LYS A 56 -1.40 22.78 -1.46
CA LYS A 56 -0.12 22.79 -2.19
C LYS A 56 -0.09 23.88 -3.27
N ALA A 57 -1.17 24.02 -4.05
CA ALA A 57 -1.27 25.05 -5.08
C ALA A 57 -1.17 26.46 -4.48
N LEU A 58 -1.86 26.71 -3.36
CA LEU A 58 -1.81 27.98 -2.64
C LEU A 58 -0.40 28.27 -2.10
N ALA A 59 0.26 27.29 -1.47
CA ALA A 59 1.63 27.45 -0.98
C ALA A 59 2.62 27.74 -2.11
N THR A 60 2.45 27.11 -3.28
CA THR A 60 3.27 27.38 -4.46
C THR A 60 3.03 28.79 -5.01
N ALA A 61 1.77 29.21 -5.12
CA ALA A 61 1.43 30.55 -5.61
C ALA A 61 1.99 31.66 -4.70
N LEU A 62 1.87 31.49 -3.37
CA LEU A 62 2.46 32.41 -2.39
C LEU A 62 3.99 32.42 -2.48
N GLY A 63 4.61 31.26 -2.67
CA GLY A 63 6.06 31.15 -2.84
C GLY A 63 6.57 31.89 -4.07
N ILE A 64 5.87 31.77 -5.21
CA ILE A 64 6.21 32.50 -6.44
C ILE A 64 6.01 34.01 -6.25
N MET A 65 4.92 34.43 -5.62
CA MET A 65 4.63 35.84 -5.35
C MET A 65 5.74 36.48 -4.49
N LEU A 66 6.14 35.82 -3.40
CA LEU A 66 7.23 36.28 -2.53
C LEU A 66 8.58 36.27 -3.25
N GLY A 67 8.88 35.22 -4.02
CA GLY A 67 10.12 35.14 -4.79
C GLY A 67 10.24 36.23 -5.83
N THR A 68 9.14 36.55 -6.50
CA THR A 68 9.06 37.64 -7.48
C THR A 68 9.19 39.00 -6.81
N GLY A 69 8.52 39.22 -5.67
CA GLY A 69 8.65 40.45 -4.88
C GLY A 69 10.08 40.71 -4.42
N LEU A 70 10.80 39.66 -4.00
CA LEU A 70 12.20 39.78 -3.61
C LEU A 70 13.12 40.05 -4.80
N ALA A 71 12.90 39.41 -5.95
CA ALA A 71 13.65 39.70 -7.19
C ALA A 71 13.45 41.14 -7.69
N ILE A 72 12.23 41.67 -7.59
CA ILE A 72 11.95 43.07 -7.94
C ILE A 72 12.65 44.02 -6.95
N SER A 73 12.60 43.70 -5.66
CA SER A 73 13.28 44.47 -4.61
C SER A 73 14.80 44.49 -4.84
N GLU A 74 15.39 43.35 -5.19
CA GLU A 74 16.80 43.22 -5.57
C GLU A 74 17.16 44.18 -6.72
N ALA A 75 16.37 44.18 -7.80
CA ALA A 75 16.57 45.07 -8.94
C ALA A 75 16.43 46.56 -8.60
N GLN A 76 15.56 46.91 -7.63
CA GLN A 76 15.32 48.30 -7.22
C GLN A 76 16.39 48.84 -6.26
N PHE A 77 16.84 48.03 -5.30
CA PHE A 77 17.82 48.46 -4.29
C PHE A 77 19.27 48.23 -4.73
N GLY A 78 19.49 47.61 -5.88
CA GLY A 78 20.83 47.29 -6.40
C GLY A 78 21.58 46.28 -5.53
N TRP A 79 20.88 45.63 -4.60
CA TRP A 79 21.42 44.47 -3.89
C TRP A 79 21.47 43.34 -4.90
N ASN A 80 22.44 42.44 -4.78
CA ASN A 80 22.48 41.24 -5.59
C ASN A 80 22.92 40.06 -4.72
N LEU A 81 22.42 38.85 -4.96
CA LEU A 81 22.96 37.64 -4.33
C LEU A 81 24.50 37.56 -4.44
N ARG A 82 25.06 38.08 -5.54
CA ARG A 82 26.49 38.28 -5.78
C ARG A 82 27.16 39.17 -4.73
N MET A 83 26.49 40.22 -4.25
CA MET A 83 27.03 41.09 -3.19
C MET A 83 27.06 40.39 -1.83
N ALA A 84 26.23 39.36 -1.62
CA ALA A 84 26.32 38.51 -0.43
C ALA A 84 27.55 37.58 -0.48
N GLY A 85 28.27 37.53 -1.61
CA GLY A 85 29.56 36.87 -1.75
C GLY A 85 29.52 35.39 -1.36
N GLY A 86 30.42 35.00 -0.44
CA GLY A 86 30.51 33.61 0.04
C GLY A 86 29.26 33.12 0.78
N LEU A 87 28.44 34.02 1.34
CA LEU A 87 27.25 33.64 2.10
C LEU A 87 26.13 33.11 1.19
N ALA A 88 25.94 33.71 0.01
CA ALA A 88 25.00 33.21 -1.00
C ALA A 88 25.40 31.82 -1.50
N ALA A 89 26.69 31.59 -1.73
CA ALA A 89 27.20 30.29 -2.13
C ALA A 89 26.89 29.22 -1.06
N ILE A 90 27.07 29.53 0.22
CA ILE A 90 26.74 28.62 1.33
C ILE A 90 25.24 28.31 1.37
N ILE A 91 24.37 29.32 1.25
CA ILE A 91 22.91 29.13 1.25
C ILE A 91 22.49 28.25 0.06
N MET A 92 23.02 28.52 -1.13
CA MET A 92 22.75 27.73 -2.33
C MET A 92 23.18 26.28 -2.18
N LEU A 93 24.34 26.05 -1.56
CA LEU A 93 24.89 24.73 -1.32
C LEU A 93 24.07 23.92 -0.32
N ILE A 94 23.52 24.58 0.72
CA ILE A 94 22.58 23.97 1.66
C ILE A 94 21.26 23.61 0.96
N LEU A 95 20.70 24.53 0.17
CA LEU A 95 19.44 24.28 -0.56
C LEU A 95 19.57 23.16 -1.57
N PHE A 96 20.65 23.17 -2.35
CA PHE A 96 20.99 22.10 -3.28
C PHE A 96 21.13 20.77 -2.54
N GLY A 97 21.78 20.79 -1.36
CA GLY A 97 21.90 19.60 -0.53
C GLY A 97 20.60 19.02 -0.04
N LEU A 98 19.69 19.87 0.44
CA LEU A 98 18.33 19.47 0.85
C LEU A 98 17.53 18.92 -0.32
N LEU A 99 17.64 19.55 -1.50
CA LEU A 99 16.97 19.09 -2.71
C LEU A 99 17.48 17.70 -3.13
N LEU A 100 18.80 17.53 -3.15
CA LEU A 100 19.44 16.27 -3.54
C LEU A 100 19.12 15.16 -2.54
N PHE A 101 19.12 15.46 -1.24
CA PHE A 101 18.65 14.57 -0.19
C PHE A 101 17.20 14.10 -0.44
N HIS A 102 16.30 15.02 -0.73
CA HIS A 102 14.89 14.70 -0.95
C HIS A 102 14.69 13.86 -2.22
N LEU A 103 15.44 14.15 -3.28
CA LEU A 103 15.44 13.37 -4.52
C LEU A 103 15.90 11.93 -4.29
N LEU A 104 17.02 11.73 -3.59
CA LEU A 104 17.55 10.40 -3.26
C LEU A 104 16.56 9.59 -2.41
N HIS A 105 15.87 10.25 -1.47
CA HIS A 105 14.83 9.60 -0.68
C HIS A 105 13.61 9.18 -1.53
N GLN A 106 13.19 10.03 -2.48
CA GLN A 106 12.10 9.69 -3.41
C GLN A 106 12.45 8.52 -4.34
N LEU A 107 13.74 8.33 -4.64
CA LEU A 107 14.25 7.16 -5.37
C LEU A 107 14.31 5.88 -4.51
N GLY A 108 13.78 5.90 -3.29
CA GLY A 108 13.65 4.73 -2.42
C GLY A 108 14.84 4.51 -1.49
N MET A 109 15.81 5.43 -1.42
CA MET A 109 16.91 5.33 -0.47
C MET A 109 16.42 5.61 0.96
N LYS A 110 16.91 4.83 1.94
CA LYS A 110 16.66 5.08 3.36
C LYS A 110 17.19 6.48 3.74
N TRP A 111 16.49 7.18 4.63
CA TRP A 111 16.82 8.52 5.11
C TRP A 111 18.31 8.68 5.45
N ASP A 112 18.87 7.76 6.24
CA ASP A 112 20.28 7.79 6.62
C ASP A 112 21.23 7.70 5.42
N THR A 113 20.93 6.82 4.45
CA THR A 113 21.78 6.66 3.25
C THR A 113 21.67 7.85 2.33
N ALA A 114 20.46 8.40 2.15
CA ALA A 114 20.24 9.59 1.34
C ALA A 114 21.00 10.80 1.90
N ALA A 115 21.02 10.98 3.23
CA ALA A 115 21.75 12.07 3.87
C ALA A 115 23.27 11.92 3.68
N LEU A 116 23.80 10.70 3.86
CA LEU A 116 25.23 10.42 3.66
C LEU A 116 25.68 10.70 2.23
N VAL A 117 24.92 10.23 1.24
CA VAL A 117 25.25 10.42 -0.19
C VAL A 117 25.11 11.89 -0.58
N ALA A 118 24.06 12.57 -0.11
CA ALA A 118 23.89 13.99 -0.38
C ALA A 118 25.06 14.82 0.16
N TYR A 119 25.45 14.57 1.41
CA TYR A 119 26.60 15.23 2.03
C TYR A 119 27.90 15.01 1.24
N ILE A 120 28.19 13.77 0.82
CA ILE A 120 29.38 13.45 0.02
C ILE A 120 29.42 14.24 -1.29
N ILE A 121 28.29 14.30 -2.03
CA ILE A 121 28.20 15.03 -3.30
C ILE A 121 28.42 16.53 -3.07
N ILE A 122 27.77 17.09 -2.06
CA ILE A 122 27.90 18.51 -1.70
C ILE A 122 29.36 18.84 -1.34
N TYR A 123 30.00 18.03 -0.52
CA TYR A 123 31.38 18.23 -0.11
C TYR A 123 32.34 18.23 -1.31
N LEU A 124 32.20 17.26 -2.21
CA LEU A 124 33.01 17.17 -3.43
C LEU A 124 32.78 18.37 -4.37
N LEU A 125 31.54 18.81 -4.53
CA LEU A 125 31.21 20.01 -5.30
C LEU A 125 31.82 21.27 -4.67
N THR A 126 31.78 21.40 -3.35
CA THR A 126 32.39 22.53 -2.63
C THR A 126 33.91 22.55 -2.84
N ALA A 127 34.55 21.38 -2.72
CA ALA A 127 35.98 21.22 -2.90
C ALA A 127 36.45 21.52 -4.32
N GLY A 128 35.65 21.17 -5.33
CA GLY A 128 35.97 21.43 -6.73
C GLY A 128 35.73 22.89 -7.16
N ILE A 129 34.62 23.49 -6.74
CA ILE A 129 34.18 24.80 -7.27
C ILE A 129 34.77 25.96 -6.46
N TYR A 130 34.91 25.83 -5.14
CA TYR A 130 35.26 26.94 -4.25
C TYR A 130 36.49 26.65 -3.36
N PRO A 131 37.67 26.35 -3.94
CA PRO A 131 38.87 26.07 -3.15
C PRO A 131 39.33 27.26 -2.31
N LYS A 132 38.96 28.50 -2.68
CA LYS A 132 39.27 29.71 -1.92
C LYS A 132 38.50 29.80 -0.59
N VAL A 133 37.21 29.47 -0.59
CA VAL A 133 36.37 29.47 0.63
C VAL A 133 36.89 28.47 1.67
N LEU A 134 37.47 27.36 1.20
CA LEU A 134 38.11 26.36 2.04
C LEU A 134 39.44 26.85 2.65
N ARG A 135 40.14 27.81 2.03
CA ARG A 135 41.40 28.35 2.57
C ARG A 135 41.17 29.35 3.70
N ASP A 136 40.09 30.13 3.63
CA ASP A 136 39.83 31.22 4.57
C ASP A 136 39.30 30.72 5.94
N ALA A 137 38.81 29.47 6.00
CA ALA A 137 38.24 28.89 7.23
C ALA A 137 38.77 27.46 7.50
N PRO A 138 40.06 27.29 7.82
CA PRO A 138 40.72 25.97 7.91
C PRO A 138 40.09 25.04 8.97
N ALA A 139 39.55 25.60 10.06
CA ALA A 139 38.86 24.81 11.09
C ALA A 139 37.56 24.18 10.58
N LEU A 140 36.76 24.91 9.80
CA LEU A 140 35.52 24.37 9.20
C LEU A 140 35.85 23.30 8.15
N VAL A 141 36.92 23.50 7.39
CA VAL A 141 37.40 22.50 6.42
C VAL A 141 37.83 21.21 7.11
N LEU A 142 38.54 21.31 8.23
CA LEU A 142 38.95 20.13 8.99
C LEU A 142 37.73 19.34 9.49
N ILE A 143 36.73 20.02 10.06
CA ILE A 143 35.49 19.38 10.52
C ILE A 143 34.74 18.73 9.36
N ALA A 144 34.63 19.43 8.22
CA ALA A 144 33.97 18.90 7.02
C ALA A 144 34.74 17.69 6.44
N ALA A 145 36.07 17.72 6.43
CA ALA A 145 36.88 16.60 5.96
C ALA A 145 36.74 15.37 6.86
N ILE A 146 36.69 15.54 8.18
CA ILE A 146 36.45 14.43 9.12
C ILE A 146 35.04 13.85 8.90
N ALA A 147 34.02 14.71 8.79
CA ALA A 147 32.65 14.29 8.52
C ALA A 147 32.56 13.55 7.17
N PHE A 148 33.28 14.00 6.15
CA PHE A 148 33.40 13.30 4.86
C PHE A 148 33.97 11.91 5.05
N LEU A 149 35.14 11.76 5.69
CA LEU A 149 35.75 10.45 5.94
C LEU A 149 34.82 9.49 6.69
N VAL A 150 34.11 9.97 7.72
CA VAL A 150 33.13 9.16 8.45
C VAL A 150 31.95 8.75 7.55
N CYS A 151 31.46 9.66 6.71
CA CYS A 151 30.36 9.37 5.79
C CYS A 151 30.77 8.37 4.72
N THR A 152 31.93 8.56 4.09
CA THR A 152 32.46 7.66 3.06
C THR A 152 32.78 6.30 3.66
N TRP A 153 33.36 6.24 4.87
CA TRP A 153 33.56 4.99 5.59
C TRP A 153 32.24 4.25 5.87
N LYS A 154 31.21 4.94 6.38
CA LYS A 154 29.88 4.35 6.60
C LYS A 154 29.25 3.87 5.29
N LEU A 155 29.42 4.61 4.20
CA LEU A 155 28.90 4.24 2.89
C LEU A 155 29.63 3.01 2.35
N ILE A 156 30.96 2.99 2.42
CA ILE A 156 31.81 1.86 2.03
C ILE A 156 31.48 0.65 2.87
N MET A 157 31.41 0.74 4.20
CA MET A 157 31.02 -0.38 5.07
C MET A 157 29.64 -0.95 4.75
N ARG A 158 28.74 -0.13 4.21
CA ARG A 158 27.40 -0.54 3.81
C ARG A 158 27.35 -1.15 2.41
N LEU A 159 28.26 -0.75 1.53
CA LEU A 159 28.42 -1.28 0.18
C LEU A 159 29.39 -2.48 0.15
N TRP A 160 30.28 -2.59 1.12
CA TRP A 160 31.23 -3.67 1.24
C TRP A 160 30.45 -4.93 1.56
N PRO A 161 30.49 -5.95 0.69
CA PRO A 161 29.89 -7.23 0.98
C PRO A 161 30.74 -7.88 2.06
N HIS A 162 30.44 -7.59 3.33
CA HIS A 162 30.89 -8.44 4.42
C HIS A 162 30.18 -9.77 4.20
N GLY A 163 30.86 -10.67 3.47
CA GLY A 163 30.45 -12.04 3.22
C GLY A 163 30.35 -12.83 4.52
N LYS A 164 29.31 -12.57 5.29
CA LYS A 164 28.54 -13.66 5.86
C LYS A 164 27.46 -13.94 4.82
N PRO A 165 27.26 -15.19 4.35
CA PRO A 165 26.14 -15.52 3.47
C PRO A 165 24.90 -14.91 4.09
N GLY A 166 24.45 -13.83 3.45
CA GLY A 166 23.49 -12.91 3.98
C GLY A 166 22.25 -13.72 4.28
N ASN A 167 21.74 -13.53 5.48
CA ASN A 167 20.47 -14.04 5.92
C ASN A 167 19.34 -13.33 5.12
N ASP A 168 19.35 -13.45 3.79
CA ASP A 168 18.27 -12.99 2.90
C ASP A 168 16.97 -13.70 3.26
N ALA A 169 17.08 -14.93 3.80
CA ALA A 169 15.99 -15.60 4.49
C ALA A 169 15.38 -14.77 5.63
N GLY A 170 16.18 -13.99 6.37
CA GLY A 170 15.73 -13.10 7.43
C GLY A 170 15.07 -11.82 6.94
N PHE A 171 15.51 -11.25 5.82
CA PHE A 171 14.86 -10.07 5.22
C PHE A 171 13.54 -10.43 4.54
N VAL A 172 13.48 -11.57 3.84
CA VAL A 172 12.24 -12.15 3.30
C VAL A 172 11.27 -12.49 4.43
N ALA A 173 11.72 -13.17 5.49
CA ALA A 173 10.88 -13.45 6.67
C ALA A 173 10.37 -12.19 7.40
N MET A 174 11.11 -11.07 7.32
CA MET A 174 10.69 -9.80 7.94
C MET A 174 9.65 -9.05 7.10
N LEU A 175 9.76 -9.09 5.76
CA LEU A 175 8.75 -8.53 4.86
C LEU A 175 7.44 -9.34 4.89
N ASP A 176 7.53 -10.67 4.99
CA ASP A 176 6.36 -11.54 5.08
C ASP A 176 5.57 -11.37 6.38
N ARG A 177 6.25 -11.13 7.51
CA ARG A 177 5.59 -10.99 8.83
C ARG A 177 4.52 -9.89 8.89
N LYS A 178 4.72 -8.79 8.14
CA LYS A 178 3.74 -7.68 8.09
C LYS A 178 2.60 -8.01 7.13
N ARG A 179 2.89 -8.70 6.02
CA ARG A 179 1.89 -9.21 5.06
C ARG A 179 0.98 -10.26 5.70
N GLU A 180 1.54 -11.25 6.37
CA GLU A 180 0.82 -12.33 7.05
C GLU A 180 -0.18 -11.81 8.11
N LYS A 181 0.22 -10.82 8.91
CA LYS A 181 -0.68 -10.20 9.88
C LYS A 181 -1.89 -9.56 9.21
N SER A 182 -1.72 -9.03 8.00
CA SER A 182 -2.80 -8.45 7.22
C SER A 182 -3.74 -9.52 6.66
N GLU A 183 -3.22 -10.66 6.22
CA GLU A 183 -4.03 -11.81 5.77
C GLU A 183 -4.86 -12.40 6.92
N VAL A 184 -4.24 -12.66 8.07
CA VAL A 184 -4.97 -13.16 9.25
C VAL A 184 -6.08 -12.20 9.65
N LYS A 185 -5.83 -10.89 9.58
CA LYS A 185 -6.83 -9.87 9.87
C LYS A 185 -7.95 -9.87 8.83
N GLN A 186 -7.65 -10.07 7.55
CA GLN A 186 -8.65 -10.18 6.49
C GLN A 186 -9.51 -11.45 6.67
N ILE A 187 -8.89 -12.62 6.85
CA ILE A 187 -9.58 -13.88 7.13
C ILE A 187 -10.44 -13.76 8.40
N ALA A 188 -9.91 -13.13 9.45
CA ALA A 188 -10.68 -12.89 10.68
C ALA A 188 -11.88 -11.96 10.46
N LYS A 189 -11.75 -10.96 9.58
CA LYS A 189 -12.85 -10.06 9.23
C LYS A 189 -13.94 -10.80 8.44
N THR A 190 -13.57 -11.58 7.43
CA THR A 190 -14.52 -12.36 6.62
C THR A 190 -15.28 -13.37 7.49
N GLN A 191 -14.55 -14.19 8.24
CA GLN A 191 -15.13 -15.26 9.06
C GLN A 191 -15.84 -14.78 10.31
N GLY A 192 -15.35 -13.67 10.88
CA GLY A 192 -15.82 -13.15 12.16
C GLY A 192 -17.09 -12.33 12.03
N ARG A 193 -17.35 -11.74 10.87
CA ARG A 193 -18.43 -10.76 10.71
C ARG A 193 -19.34 -11.05 9.53
N GLU A 194 -18.80 -11.04 8.31
CA GLU A 194 -19.63 -11.03 7.09
C GLU A 194 -20.41 -12.34 6.91
N LEU A 195 -19.76 -13.51 7.00
CA LEU A 195 -20.47 -14.79 6.81
C LEU A 195 -21.50 -15.11 7.92
N PRO A 196 -21.20 -14.90 9.23
CA PRO A 196 -22.20 -15.02 10.28
C PRO A 196 -23.38 -14.06 10.14
N GLU A 197 -23.14 -12.85 9.62
CA GLU A 197 -24.18 -11.85 9.34
C GLU A 197 -25.10 -12.33 8.22
N ALA A 198 -24.56 -12.82 7.11
CA ALA A 198 -25.33 -13.47 6.04
C ALA A 198 -26.19 -14.63 6.58
N GLN A 199 -25.61 -15.52 7.40
CA GLN A 199 -26.34 -16.63 8.03
C GLN A 199 -27.45 -16.17 8.98
N LYS A 200 -27.29 -15.02 9.63
CA LYS A 200 -28.30 -14.47 10.54
C LYS A 200 -29.48 -13.91 9.75
N GLU A 201 -29.21 -13.22 8.65
CA GLU A 201 -30.26 -12.71 7.77
C GLU A 201 -31.00 -13.84 7.04
N ASP A 202 -30.30 -14.87 6.57
CA ASP A 202 -30.88 -16.12 6.01
C ASP A 202 -31.88 -16.76 7.00
N ARG A 203 -31.48 -16.95 8.27
CA ARG A 203 -32.42 -17.45 9.30
C ARG A 203 -33.65 -16.56 9.53
N ARG A 204 -33.51 -15.24 9.33
CA ARG A 204 -34.64 -14.31 9.44
C ARG A 204 -35.57 -14.46 8.25
N ILE A 205 -35.02 -14.62 7.04
CA ILE A 205 -35.77 -14.93 5.81
C ILE A 205 -36.57 -16.24 6.01
N GLU A 206 -35.91 -17.32 6.44
CA GLU A 206 -36.55 -18.60 6.73
C GLU A 206 -37.70 -18.45 7.74
N LYS A 207 -37.49 -17.72 8.85
CA LYS A 207 -38.53 -17.49 9.86
C LYS A 207 -39.71 -16.71 9.30
N THR A 208 -39.46 -15.66 8.51
CA THR A 208 -40.55 -14.87 7.91
C THR A 208 -41.32 -15.70 6.87
N LEU A 209 -40.64 -16.49 6.03
CA LEU A 209 -41.30 -17.39 5.08
C LEU A 209 -42.17 -18.46 5.78
N LYS A 210 -41.74 -19.00 6.92
CA LYS A 210 -42.57 -19.90 7.74
C LYS A 210 -43.80 -19.20 8.32
N GLY A 211 -43.63 -17.95 8.76
CA GLY A 211 -44.74 -17.10 9.20
C GLY A 211 -45.75 -16.88 8.07
N LEU A 212 -45.29 -16.52 6.87
CA LEU A 212 -46.13 -16.37 5.68
C LEU A 212 -46.87 -17.66 5.32
N LYS A 213 -46.19 -18.81 5.38
CA LYS A 213 -46.83 -20.10 5.15
C LYS A 213 -47.98 -20.34 6.12
N THR A 214 -47.75 -20.10 7.41
CA THR A 214 -48.76 -20.27 8.47
C THR A 214 -49.92 -19.31 8.25
N GLU A 215 -49.64 -18.06 7.90
CA GLU A 215 -50.66 -17.05 7.62
C GLU A 215 -51.55 -17.45 6.45
N LEU A 216 -50.95 -17.95 5.37
CA LEU A 216 -51.64 -18.42 4.16
C LEU A 216 -52.40 -19.74 4.35
N GLU A 217 -52.22 -20.45 5.47
CA GLU A 217 -52.99 -21.65 5.81
C GLU A 217 -54.31 -21.32 6.54
N HIS A 218 -54.51 -20.07 6.99
CA HIS A 218 -55.79 -19.62 7.55
C HIS A 218 -56.89 -19.53 6.49
N SER A 219 -58.15 -19.58 6.93
CA SER A 219 -59.33 -19.48 6.05
C SER A 219 -59.52 -18.11 5.40
N ASN A 220 -58.96 -17.04 5.99
CA ASN A 220 -59.04 -15.68 5.46
C ASN A 220 -57.70 -14.95 5.68
N PRO A 221 -56.67 -15.22 4.86
CA PRO A 221 -55.33 -14.66 5.05
C PRO A 221 -55.27 -13.17 4.72
N ASP A 222 -54.48 -12.41 5.49
CA ASP A 222 -54.23 -10.99 5.17
C ASP A 222 -53.16 -10.84 4.07
N PHE A 223 -53.62 -10.80 2.81
CA PHE A 223 -52.73 -10.62 1.65
C PHE A 223 -51.93 -9.31 1.66
N LYS A 224 -52.41 -8.27 2.35
CA LYS A 224 -51.68 -6.99 2.46
C LYS A 224 -50.48 -7.17 3.37
N GLU A 225 -50.64 -7.86 4.50
CA GLU A 225 -49.54 -8.21 5.40
C GLU A 225 -48.54 -9.14 4.69
N VAL A 226 -49.02 -10.15 3.97
CA VAL A 226 -48.18 -11.07 3.17
C VAL A 226 -47.34 -10.28 2.17
N ALA A 227 -47.93 -9.35 1.42
CA ALA A 227 -47.21 -8.54 0.44
C ALA A 227 -46.14 -7.64 1.10
N GLN A 228 -46.46 -7.00 2.23
CA GLN A 228 -45.50 -6.17 2.98
C GLN A 228 -44.34 -6.98 3.53
N ALA A 229 -44.61 -8.13 4.15
CA ALA A 229 -43.59 -9.03 4.65
C ALA A 229 -42.71 -9.58 3.52
N THR A 230 -43.30 -9.89 2.36
CA THR A 230 -42.55 -10.36 1.17
C THR A 230 -41.58 -9.29 0.66
N ALA A 231 -42.00 -8.02 0.61
CA ALA A 231 -41.11 -6.90 0.27
C ALA A 231 -39.95 -6.75 1.28
N ALA A 232 -40.21 -6.95 2.58
CA ALA A 232 -39.16 -6.92 3.59
C ALA A 232 -38.17 -8.09 3.45
N ILE A 233 -38.63 -9.29 3.07
CA ILE A 233 -37.77 -10.45 2.79
C ILE A 233 -36.90 -10.19 1.54
N ALA A 234 -37.48 -9.60 0.50
CA ALA A 234 -36.77 -9.23 -0.73
C ALA A 234 -35.52 -8.38 -0.43
N HIS A 235 -35.68 -7.31 0.35
CA HIS A 235 -34.55 -6.46 0.76
C HIS A 235 -33.48 -7.21 1.56
N LYS A 236 -33.88 -8.08 2.50
CA LYS A 236 -32.92 -8.91 3.25
C LYS A 236 -32.16 -9.87 2.34
N THR A 237 -32.83 -10.41 1.33
CA THR A 237 -32.20 -11.30 0.34
C THR A 237 -31.14 -10.55 -0.46
N ASP A 238 -31.40 -9.30 -0.85
CA ASP A 238 -30.43 -8.44 -1.52
C ASP A 238 -29.21 -8.14 -0.62
N ASP A 239 -29.43 -7.95 0.68
CA ASP A 239 -28.35 -7.73 1.64
C ASP A 239 -27.47 -8.98 1.84
N VAL A 240 -28.06 -10.18 1.82
CA VAL A 240 -27.31 -11.44 1.82
C VAL A 240 -26.46 -11.54 0.55
N ILE A 241 -27.02 -11.25 -0.63
CA ILE A 241 -26.28 -11.25 -1.91
C ILE A 241 -25.09 -10.28 -1.86
N ARG A 242 -25.30 -9.06 -1.36
CA ARG A 242 -24.20 -8.06 -1.19
C ARG A 242 -23.13 -8.57 -0.25
N THR A 243 -23.51 -9.25 0.83
CA THR A 243 -22.56 -9.79 1.81
C THR A 243 -21.75 -10.93 1.20
N LEU A 244 -22.36 -11.82 0.44
CA LEU A 244 -21.65 -12.88 -0.31
C LEU A 244 -20.68 -12.31 -1.35
N ASP A 245 -21.05 -11.23 -2.05
CA ASP A 245 -20.15 -10.56 -2.98
C ASP A 245 -18.93 -9.94 -2.28
N LYS A 246 -19.13 -9.30 -1.12
CA LYS A 246 -18.00 -8.82 -0.29
C LYS A 246 -17.06 -9.94 0.11
N VAL A 247 -17.60 -11.07 0.56
CA VAL A 247 -16.82 -12.27 0.92
C VAL A 247 -16.02 -12.75 -0.29
N ARG A 248 -16.64 -12.83 -1.47
CA ARG A 248 -15.99 -13.22 -2.73
C ARG A 248 -14.87 -12.27 -3.14
N ILE A 249 -15.07 -10.95 -3.01
CA ILE A 249 -14.03 -9.96 -3.31
C ILE A 249 -12.84 -10.11 -2.36
N MET A 250 -13.09 -10.38 -1.08
CA MET A 250 -12.02 -10.62 -0.10
C MET A 250 -11.25 -11.91 -0.40
N ASP A 251 -11.95 -12.99 -0.75
CA ASP A 251 -11.35 -14.27 -1.12
C ASP A 251 -10.45 -14.15 -2.36
N ARG A 252 -10.91 -13.43 -3.40
CA ARG A 252 -10.07 -13.13 -4.58
C ARG A 252 -8.79 -12.36 -4.25
N ARG A 253 -8.85 -11.44 -3.28
CA ARG A 253 -7.67 -10.68 -2.85
C ARG A 253 -6.68 -11.57 -2.12
N LEU A 254 -7.15 -12.48 -1.27
CA LEU A 254 -6.33 -13.47 -0.58
C LEU A 254 -5.67 -14.41 -1.59
N ARG A 255 -6.42 -14.92 -2.57
CA ARG A 255 -5.87 -15.78 -3.61
C ARG A 255 -4.79 -15.13 -4.46
N ASN A 256 -5.00 -13.88 -4.87
CA ASN A 256 -3.97 -13.15 -5.62
C ASN A 256 -2.69 -12.97 -4.79
N PHE A 257 -2.84 -12.85 -3.47
CA PHE A 257 -1.74 -12.81 -2.52
C PHE A 257 -1.01 -14.16 -2.45
N ASP A 258 -1.73 -15.24 -2.16
CA ASP A 258 -1.21 -16.61 -2.07
C ASP A 258 -0.53 -17.05 -3.37
N TRP A 259 -1.08 -16.64 -4.53
CA TRP A 259 -0.49 -16.92 -5.83
C TRP A 259 0.88 -16.25 -6.02
N HIS A 260 0.99 -14.97 -5.65
CA HIS A 260 2.26 -14.26 -5.73
C HIS A 260 3.32 -14.87 -4.80
N GLU A 261 2.91 -15.25 -3.59
CA GLU A 261 3.80 -15.92 -2.65
C GLU A 261 4.27 -17.27 -3.20
N LEU A 262 3.36 -18.07 -3.76
CA LEU A 262 3.70 -19.34 -4.40
C LEU A 262 4.72 -19.16 -5.53
N GLN A 263 4.64 -18.07 -6.31
CA GLN A 263 5.62 -17.77 -7.35
C GLN A 263 7.00 -17.46 -6.73
N GLN A 264 7.05 -16.61 -5.71
CA GLN A 264 8.29 -16.26 -5.00
C GLN A 264 8.95 -17.49 -4.37
N LEU A 265 8.17 -18.36 -3.70
CA LEU A 265 8.68 -19.60 -3.11
C LEU A 265 9.24 -20.55 -4.19
N ARG A 266 8.65 -20.59 -5.39
CA ARG A 266 9.16 -21.43 -6.49
C ARG A 266 10.48 -20.91 -7.05
N GLU A 267 10.64 -19.60 -7.16
CA GLU A 267 11.90 -18.99 -7.60
C GLU A 267 13.01 -19.26 -6.58
N TYR A 268 12.73 -19.01 -5.30
CA TYR A 268 13.67 -19.26 -4.22
C TYR A 268 14.08 -20.75 -4.11
N CYS A 269 13.17 -21.67 -4.44
CA CYS A 269 13.45 -23.11 -4.44
C CYS A 269 14.50 -23.55 -5.45
N LYS A 270 14.77 -22.75 -6.49
CA LYS A 270 15.81 -23.05 -7.48
C LYS A 270 17.21 -22.74 -6.99
N GLU A 271 17.35 -21.86 -6.00
CA GLU A 271 18.63 -21.32 -5.54
C GLU A 271 19.15 -22.01 -4.26
N LEU A 272 18.32 -22.84 -3.63
CA LEU A 272 18.62 -23.47 -2.33
C LEU A 272 19.26 -24.86 -2.44
N GLY A 273 20.07 -25.20 -1.42
CA GLY A 273 20.60 -26.56 -1.21
C GLY A 273 19.51 -27.58 -0.83
N GLU A 274 19.84 -28.88 -0.88
CA GLU A 274 18.85 -29.98 -0.80
C GLU A 274 17.98 -29.97 0.47
N ASP A 275 18.54 -29.65 1.63
CA ASP A 275 17.82 -29.68 2.90
C ASP A 275 16.79 -28.54 3.03
N ASP A 276 17.16 -27.33 2.58
CA ASP A 276 16.24 -26.19 2.57
C ASP A 276 15.19 -26.33 1.47
N ARG A 277 15.56 -26.99 0.36
CA ARG A 277 14.62 -27.33 -0.72
C ARG A 277 13.49 -28.23 -0.24
N LYS A 278 13.75 -29.23 0.61
CA LYS A 278 12.70 -30.10 1.17
C LYS A 278 11.71 -29.33 2.05
N LYS A 279 12.19 -28.40 2.89
CA LYS A 279 11.32 -27.55 3.73
C LYS A 279 10.46 -26.63 2.87
N LEU A 280 11.08 -26.01 1.87
CA LEU A 280 10.37 -25.11 0.96
C LEU A 280 9.34 -25.85 0.09
N GLN A 281 9.62 -27.09 -0.32
CA GLN A 281 8.64 -27.95 -0.98
C GLN A 281 7.41 -28.20 -0.11
N GLN A 282 7.58 -28.41 1.21
CA GLN A 282 6.45 -28.54 2.12
C GLN A 282 5.63 -27.25 2.22
N GLN A 283 6.28 -26.08 2.27
CA GLN A 283 5.59 -24.79 2.23
C GLN A 283 4.83 -24.57 0.92
N ILE A 284 5.44 -24.88 -0.23
CA ILE A 284 4.79 -24.84 -1.54
C ILE A 284 3.56 -25.76 -1.58
N LEU A 285 3.63 -26.96 -0.98
CA LEU A 285 2.48 -27.86 -0.89
C LEU A 285 1.36 -27.30 0.00
N LEU A 286 1.69 -26.62 1.10
CA LEU A 286 0.71 -25.95 1.95
C LEU A 286 0.03 -24.78 1.21
N GLU A 287 0.80 -23.96 0.50
CA GLU A 287 0.25 -22.86 -0.30
C GLU A 287 -0.66 -23.36 -1.43
N ARG A 288 -0.27 -24.43 -2.12
CA ARG A 288 -1.15 -25.07 -3.12
C ARG A 288 -2.46 -25.56 -2.48
N LYS A 289 -2.40 -26.16 -1.30
CA LYS A 289 -3.61 -26.59 -0.57
C LYS A 289 -4.49 -25.41 -0.20
N LYS A 290 -3.92 -24.28 0.23
CA LYS A 290 -4.69 -23.05 0.51
C LYS A 290 -5.41 -22.55 -0.74
N ILE A 291 -4.69 -22.37 -1.85
CA ILE A 291 -5.25 -21.91 -3.14
C ILE A 291 -6.38 -22.83 -3.63
N LEU A 292 -6.25 -24.14 -3.46
CA LEU A 292 -7.32 -25.09 -3.82
C LEU A 292 -8.57 -24.90 -2.95
N GLU A 293 -8.41 -24.66 -1.64
CA GLU A 293 -9.54 -24.39 -0.75
C GLU A 293 -10.20 -23.03 -1.06
N GLU A 294 -9.42 -22.00 -1.35
CA GLU A 294 -9.94 -20.69 -1.81
C GLU A 294 -10.72 -20.83 -3.11
N HIS A 295 -10.20 -21.59 -4.08
CA HIS A 295 -10.94 -21.85 -5.32
C HIS A 295 -12.27 -22.57 -5.06
N ALA A 296 -12.29 -23.55 -4.16
CA ALA A 296 -13.52 -24.23 -3.76
C ALA A 296 -14.51 -23.26 -3.09
N ILE A 297 -14.03 -22.37 -2.22
CA ILE A 297 -14.84 -21.33 -1.58
C ILE A 297 -15.44 -20.38 -2.63
N GLU A 298 -14.66 -19.92 -3.60
CA GLU A 298 -15.16 -19.05 -4.68
C GLU A 298 -16.30 -19.73 -5.47
N GLN A 299 -16.14 -21.02 -5.83
CA GLN A 299 -17.19 -21.76 -6.54
C GLN A 299 -18.46 -21.87 -5.69
N MET A 300 -18.33 -22.23 -4.41
CA MET A 300 -19.48 -22.30 -3.49
C MET A 300 -20.17 -20.96 -3.33
N LEU A 301 -19.43 -19.86 -3.20
CA LEU A 301 -19.97 -18.50 -3.12
C LEU A 301 -20.73 -18.13 -4.39
N LYS A 302 -20.19 -18.46 -5.57
CA LYS A 302 -20.84 -18.21 -6.85
C LYS A 302 -22.15 -18.99 -6.97
N THR A 303 -22.16 -20.27 -6.59
CA THR A 303 -23.39 -21.08 -6.60
C THR A 303 -24.43 -20.53 -5.62
N ALA A 304 -24.03 -20.18 -4.39
CA ALA A 304 -24.91 -19.59 -3.39
C ALA A 304 -25.49 -18.24 -3.86
N GLU A 305 -24.68 -17.37 -4.46
CA GLU A 305 -25.13 -16.10 -5.04
C GLU A 305 -26.17 -16.31 -6.13
N THR A 306 -25.94 -17.25 -7.06
CA THR A 306 -26.90 -17.59 -8.12
C THR A 306 -28.23 -18.09 -7.52
N ARG A 307 -28.17 -18.95 -6.49
CA ARG A 307 -29.37 -19.48 -5.85
C ARG A 307 -30.12 -18.42 -5.03
N HIS A 308 -29.44 -17.49 -4.37
CA HIS A 308 -30.11 -16.36 -3.71
C HIS A 308 -30.79 -15.43 -4.71
N ARG A 309 -30.22 -15.23 -5.92
CA ARG A 309 -30.91 -14.49 -6.99
C ARG A 309 -32.17 -15.20 -7.46
N GLU A 310 -32.13 -16.53 -7.54
CA GLU A 310 -33.33 -17.30 -7.89
C GLU A 310 -34.38 -17.25 -6.77
N LEU A 311 -33.95 -17.35 -5.51
CA LEU A 311 -34.84 -17.14 -4.37
C LEU A 311 -35.47 -15.75 -4.40
N ARG A 312 -34.68 -14.72 -4.71
CA ARG A 312 -35.17 -13.33 -4.85
C ARG A 312 -36.27 -13.22 -5.90
N ARG A 313 -36.13 -13.87 -7.05
CA ARG A 313 -37.18 -13.94 -8.09
C ARG A 313 -38.41 -14.68 -7.59
N GLN A 314 -38.22 -15.80 -6.89
CA GLN A 314 -39.33 -16.56 -6.32
C GLN A 314 -40.10 -15.75 -5.28
N ILE A 315 -39.41 -14.92 -4.48
CA ILE A 315 -40.02 -13.96 -3.54
C ILE A 315 -40.83 -12.91 -4.30
N ASP A 316 -40.36 -12.41 -5.45
CA ASP A 316 -41.18 -11.52 -6.29
C ASP A 316 -42.45 -12.20 -6.79
N THR A 317 -42.35 -13.48 -7.20
CA THR A 317 -43.52 -14.28 -7.60
C THR A 317 -44.53 -14.44 -6.46
N VAL A 318 -44.07 -14.66 -5.22
CA VAL A 318 -44.93 -14.66 -4.03
C VAL A 318 -45.65 -13.32 -3.88
N ALA A 319 -44.95 -12.20 -4.02
CA ALA A 319 -45.55 -10.88 -3.90
C ALA A 319 -46.61 -10.64 -4.98
N THR A 320 -46.35 -11.02 -6.23
CA THR A 320 -47.31 -10.90 -7.34
C THR A 320 -48.56 -11.74 -7.10
N HIS A 321 -48.42 -13.00 -6.68
CA HIS A 321 -49.58 -13.84 -6.38
C HIS A 321 -50.37 -13.36 -5.17
N ALA A 322 -49.69 -12.81 -4.15
CA ALA A 322 -50.34 -12.22 -2.99
C ALA A 322 -51.14 -10.96 -3.36
N GLN A 323 -50.61 -10.10 -4.24
CA GLN A 323 -51.32 -8.94 -4.76
C GLN A 323 -52.54 -9.34 -5.60
N ALA A 324 -52.47 -10.46 -6.32
CA ALA A 324 -53.59 -11.05 -7.04
C ALA A 324 -54.59 -11.80 -6.13
N GLN A 325 -54.36 -11.84 -4.81
CA GLN A 325 -55.19 -12.50 -3.79
C GLN A 325 -55.43 -14.00 -4.07
N SER A 326 -54.50 -14.66 -4.76
CA SER A 326 -54.61 -16.09 -5.08
C SER A 326 -53.93 -16.93 -4.01
N GLN A 327 -54.69 -17.37 -3.01
CA GLN A 327 -54.19 -18.20 -1.90
C GLN A 327 -53.40 -19.44 -2.36
N PRO A 328 -53.93 -20.32 -3.25
CA PRO A 328 -53.23 -21.57 -3.60
C PRO A 328 -51.92 -21.32 -4.36
N GLN A 329 -51.88 -20.30 -5.22
CA GLN A 329 -50.67 -19.93 -5.95
C GLN A 329 -49.62 -19.31 -5.02
N THR A 330 -50.05 -18.41 -4.13
CA THR A 330 -49.17 -17.78 -3.14
C THR A 330 -48.56 -18.81 -2.20
N LEU A 331 -49.37 -19.73 -1.68
CA LEU A 331 -48.93 -20.80 -0.79
C LEU A 331 -47.91 -21.73 -1.48
N SER A 332 -48.20 -22.16 -2.71
CA SER A 332 -47.27 -22.99 -3.50
C SER A 332 -45.93 -22.28 -3.74
N ALA A 333 -45.97 -20.98 -4.07
CA ALA A 333 -44.77 -20.18 -4.29
C ALA A 333 -43.95 -20.01 -2.99
N VAL A 334 -44.60 -19.81 -1.83
CA VAL A 334 -43.95 -19.74 -0.51
C VAL A 334 -43.30 -21.07 -0.13
N VAL A 335 -43.98 -22.21 -0.37
CA VAL A 335 -43.41 -23.54 -0.11
C VAL A 335 -42.18 -23.78 -0.96
N THR A 336 -42.20 -23.34 -2.23
CA THR A 336 -41.05 -23.42 -3.13
C THR A 336 -39.88 -22.56 -2.60
N ALA A 337 -40.14 -21.31 -2.22
CA ALA A 337 -39.13 -20.42 -1.61
C ALA A 337 -38.53 -21.02 -0.33
N LEU A 338 -39.35 -21.62 0.54
CA LEU A 338 -38.89 -22.30 1.76
C LEU A 338 -37.93 -23.47 1.47
N ARG A 339 -38.22 -24.27 0.44
CA ARG A 339 -37.35 -25.37 0.03
C ARG A 339 -36.00 -24.86 -0.48
N MET A 340 -36.00 -23.78 -1.26
CA MET A 340 -34.77 -23.14 -1.74
C MET A 340 -33.93 -22.58 -0.59
N GLU A 341 -34.57 -21.92 0.37
CA GLU A 341 -33.92 -21.36 1.56
C GLU A 341 -33.25 -22.44 2.41
N GLN A 342 -33.90 -23.59 2.60
CA GLN A 342 -33.31 -24.72 3.32
C GLN A 342 -32.02 -25.24 2.64
N GLN A 343 -32.00 -25.26 1.30
CA GLN A 343 -30.82 -25.65 0.54
C GLN A 343 -29.70 -24.61 0.69
N LEU A 344 -30.02 -23.32 0.58
CA LEU A 344 -29.09 -22.20 0.75
C LEU A 344 -28.44 -22.18 2.13
N ASN A 345 -29.20 -22.40 3.20
CA ASN A 345 -28.67 -22.52 4.55
C ASN A 345 -27.66 -23.68 4.67
N GLY A 346 -27.89 -24.79 3.95
CA GLY A 346 -26.95 -25.89 3.81
C GLY A 346 -25.62 -25.46 3.18
N GLU A 347 -25.67 -24.68 2.10
CA GLU A 347 -24.49 -24.17 1.41
C GLU A 347 -23.70 -23.15 2.25
N LEU A 348 -24.39 -22.22 2.92
CA LEU A 348 -23.75 -21.26 3.82
C LEU A 348 -23.00 -21.96 4.96
N LYS A 349 -23.52 -23.11 5.44
CA LYS A 349 -22.80 -23.94 6.43
C LYS A 349 -21.55 -24.61 5.83
N GLN A 350 -21.62 -25.07 4.59
CA GLN A 350 -20.47 -25.65 3.89
C GLN A 350 -19.37 -24.61 3.62
N ILE A 351 -19.75 -23.41 3.15
CA ILE A 351 -18.84 -22.27 2.97
C ILE A 351 -18.13 -21.96 4.29
N LYS A 352 -18.88 -21.88 5.40
CA LYS A 352 -18.31 -21.64 6.74
C LYS A 352 -17.33 -22.73 7.18
N LYS A 353 -17.60 -23.99 6.83
CA LYS A 353 -16.70 -25.11 7.14
C LYS A 353 -15.41 -25.00 6.34
N ALA A 354 -15.49 -24.67 5.05
CA ALA A 354 -14.34 -24.47 4.18
C ALA A 354 -13.50 -23.26 4.64
N GLU A 355 -14.13 -22.14 4.99
CA GLU A 355 -13.43 -21.00 5.58
C GLU A 355 -12.68 -21.39 6.86
N ARG A 356 -13.32 -22.12 7.79
CA ARG A 356 -12.65 -22.61 9.01
C ARG A 356 -11.42 -23.47 8.68
N LYS A 357 -11.51 -24.30 7.64
CA LYS A 357 -10.40 -25.11 7.15
C LYS A 357 -9.28 -24.22 6.59
N LEU A 358 -9.60 -23.24 5.74
CA LEU A 358 -8.63 -22.26 5.23
C LEU A 358 -7.89 -21.55 6.38
N LYS A 359 -8.62 -21.05 7.39
CA LYS A 359 -8.01 -20.43 8.58
C LYS A 359 -7.13 -21.38 9.37
N SER A 360 -7.47 -22.67 9.43
CA SER A 360 -6.62 -23.67 10.08
C SER A 360 -5.31 -23.88 9.33
N LEU A 361 -5.35 -23.88 7.98
CA LEU A 361 -4.17 -23.96 7.12
C LEU A 361 -3.28 -22.72 7.29
N THR A 362 -3.85 -21.51 7.26
CA THR A 362 -3.11 -20.27 7.50
C THR A 362 -2.46 -20.27 8.89
N ARG A 363 -3.16 -20.75 9.92
CA ARG A 363 -2.58 -20.86 11.28
C ARG A 363 -1.46 -21.88 11.37
N LEU A 364 -1.56 -22.99 10.64
CA LEU A 364 -0.53 -24.03 10.61
C LEU A 364 0.75 -23.48 9.98
N LYS A 365 0.63 -22.82 8.82
CA LYS A 365 1.72 -22.09 8.17
C LYS A 365 2.45 -21.14 9.14
N LEU A 366 1.71 -20.27 9.82
CA LEU A 366 2.26 -19.31 10.79
C LEU A 366 2.97 -19.97 11.98
N LYS A 367 2.54 -21.16 12.39
CA LYS A 367 3.21 -21.91 13.46
C LYS A 367 4.52 -22.49 12.96
N ASP A 368 4.56 -23.00 11.74
CA ASP A 368 5.74 -23.60 11.15
C ASP A 368 6.81 -22.53 10.87
N GLU A 369 6.44 -21.36 10.36
CA GLU A 369 7.35 -20.22 10.19
C GLU A 369 7.94 -19.73 11.50
N LYS A 370 7.11 -19.62 12.56
CA LYS A 370 7.61 -19.25 13.89
C LYS A 370 8.61 -20.25 14.44
N LYS A 371 8.41 -21.55 14.20
CA LYS A 371 9.38 -22.59 14.60
C LYS A 371 10.69 -22.45 13.83
N VAL A 372 10.62 -22.20 12.52
CA VAL A 372 11.81 -21.98 11.68
C VAL A 372 12.58 -20.75 12.14
N ALA A 373 11.90 -19.62 12.36
CA ALA A 373 12.51 -18.39 12.85
C ALA A 373 13.21 -18.59 14.21
N LYS A 374 12.56 -19.30 15.15
CA LYS A 374 13.14 -19.60 16.46
C LYS A 374 14.36 -20.52 16.36
N GLN A 375 14.36 -21.49 15.44
CA GLN A 375 15.51 -22.35 15.19
C GLN A 375 16.69 -21.58 14.60
N GLN A 376 16.42 -20.61 13.71
CA GLN A 376 17.46 -19.73 13.16
C GLN A 376 18.04 -18.82 14.25
N GLU A 377 17.23 -18.19 15.09
CA GLU A 377 17.72 -17.37 16.22
C GLU A 377 18.67 -18.15 17.15
N ILE A 378 18.35 -19.40 17.49
CA ILE A 378 19.22 -20.25 18.33
C ILE A 378 20.55 -20.56 17.64
N LYS A 379 20.55 -20.77 16.32
CA LYS A 379 21.79 -21.00 15.56
C LYS A 379 22.69 -19.76 15.49
N PHE A 380 22.14 -18.55 15.60
CA PHE A 380 22.93 -17.31 15.58
C PHE A 380 23.53 -16.93 16.94
N HIS A 381 22.98 -17.46 18.04
CA HIS A 381 23.45 -17.18 19.40
C HIS A 381 24.43 -18.24 19.94
N ARG A 382 24.70 -19.29 19.17
CA ARG A 382 25.79 -20.24 19.40
C ARG A 382 26.93 -19.91 18.45
#